data_AF-A0A8U0QEK0-F1
#
_entry.id   AF-A0A8U0QEK0-F1
#
_cell.length_a   1.000
_cell.length_b   1.000
_cell.length_c   1.000
_cell.angle_alpha   90.00
_cell.angle_beta   90.00
_cell.angle_gamma   90.00
#
_symmetry.space_group_name_H-M   'P 1'
#
loop_
_entity.id
_entity.type
_entity.pdbx_description
1 polymer ?
#
loop_
_entity_poly.entity_id
_entity_poly.type
_entity_poly.pdbx_seq_one_letter_code
_entity_poly.pdbx_strand_id
1 'polypeptide(L)'
;MEPWSSLTNAMLQASWAHEADELLGVMDRVHIVNSTLGKALEGAAGGYTVGPKPLIDLLRQRSRPYLFSNSLPPPVVGCATRAVELLLASNEIAQSVGDKTMRFRNKMTEAGFTISGSDHPICPVMLGDASLSDG
;
A
#
# COMPACT_ATOMS: atom_id res chain seq x y z
N MET A 1 6.12 13.29 23.02
CA MET A 1 6.58 11.89 23.00
C MET A 1 7.00 11.61 21.57
N GLU A 2 8.30 11.38 21.37
CA GLU A 2 8.95 11.23 20.06
C GLU A 2 8.28 10.15 19.20
N PRO A 3 7.87 10.43 17.95
CA PRO A 3 7.15 9.48 17.08
C PRO A 3 7.98 8.25 16.65
N TRP A 4 9.28 8.25 16.94
CA TRP A 4 10.28 7.39 16.32
C TRP A 4 10.46 6.01 16.97
N SER A 5 9.81 5.71 18.10
CA SER A 5 9.96 4.41 18.77
C SER A 5 9.14 3.26 18.12
N SER A 6 8.25 3.54 17.17
CA SER A 6 7.39 2.53 16.55
C SER A 6 8.02 1.87 15.29
N LEU A 7 8.93 2.57 14.60
CA LEU A 7 9.57 2.08 13.37
C LEU A 7 10.72 1.09 13.62
N THR A 8 11.28 1.05 14.84
CA THR A 8 12.30 0.06 15.23
C THR A 8 11.77 -1.38 15.31
N ASN A 9 10.44 -1.56 15.30
CA ASN A 9 9.77 -2.86 15.32
C ASN A 9 9.14 -3.26 13.97
N ALA A 10 9.47 -2.58 12.87
CA ALA A 10 8.93 -2.94 11.55
C ALA A 10 9.85 -3.92 10.81
N MET A 11 9.30 -5.02 10.30
CA MET A 11 9.96 -5.83 9.27
C MET A 11 9.61 -5.22 7.91
N LEU A 12 10.52 -4.46 7.29
CA LEU A 12 10.18 -3.57 6.17
C LEU A 12 10.06 -4.26 4.82
N GLN A 13 8.84 -4.37 4.28
CA GLN A 13 8.50 -4.07 2.88
C GLN A 13 6.97 -3.59 2.62
N ALA A 14 6.63 -2.32 2.26
CA ALA A 14 5.36 -1.54 2.31
C ALA A 14 4.33 -1.22 1.16
N SER A 15 3.00 -1.43 1.37
CA SER A 15 1.87 -0.70 0.68
C SER A 15 0.42 -1.08 1.11
N TRP A 16 -0.39 -0.04 1.38
CA TRP A 16 -1.86 0.12 1.47
C TRP A 16 -2.68 -0.28 2.72
N ALA A 17 -2.20 -1.11 3.65
CA ALA A 17 -3.08 -1.56 4.73
C ALA A 17 -3.44 -0.46 5.75
N HIS A 18 -2.50 0.45 6.03
CA HIS A 18 -2.67 1.48 7.05
C HIS A 18 -3.76 2.52 6.71
N GLU A 19 -3.89 2.89 5.43
CA GLU A 19 -4.79 3.95 4.97
C GLU A 19 -6.26 3.51 5.00
N ALA A 20 -6.55 2.21 4.78
CA ALA A 20 -7.89 1.66 4.89
C ALA A 20 -8.40 1.64 6.35
N ASP A 21 -7.52 1.30 7.28
CA ASP A 21 -7.86 1.26 8.71
C ASP A 21 -8.09 2.66 9.28
N GLU A 22 -7.33 3.65 8.79
CA GLU A 22 -7.51 5.07 9.09
C GLU A 22 -8.82 5.62 8.50
N LEU A 23 -9.10 5.33 7.22
CA LEU A 23 -10.35 5.72 6.56
C LEU A 23 -11.60 5.14 7.25
N LEU A 24 -11.49 3.91 7.75
CA LEU A 24 -12.58 3.23 8.48
C LEU A 24 -12.60 3.59 9.97
N GLY A 25 -11.62 4.34 10.48
CA GLY A 25 -11.52 4.75 11.88
C GLY A 25 -11.35 3.58 12.86
N VAL A 26 -10.66 2.52 12.44
CA VAL A 26 -10.56 1.25 13.21
C VAL A 26 -9.15 0.96 13.73
N MET A 27 -8.26 1.95 13.69
CA MET A 27 -6.85 1.81 14.08
C MET A 27 -6.66 1.19 15.47
N ASP A 28 -7.51 1.54 16.42
CA ASP A 28 -7.51 1.04 17.80
C ASP A 28 -7.98 -0.43 17.95
N ARG A 29 -8.47 -1.05 16.87
CA ARG A 29 -8.84 -2.47 16.81
C ARG A 29 -7.85 -3.33 16.02
N VAL A 30 -6.91 -2.70 15.31
CA VAL A 30 -5.92 -3.39 14.46
C VAL A 30 -4.63 -3.61 15.24
N HIS A 31 -4.38 -4.86 15.61
CA HIS A 31 -3.20 -5.24 16.38
C HIS A 31 -1.99 -5.56 15.50
N ILE A 32 -2.23 -5.95 14.23
CA ILE A 32 -1.20 -6.39 13.29
C ILE A 32 -1.55 -5.81 11.92
N VAL A 33 -0.60 -5.12 11.30
CA VAL A 33 -0.72 -4.63 9.93
C VAL A 33 0.26 -5.40 9.06
N ASN A 34 -0.23 -6.03 7.99
CA ASN A 34 0.60 -6.71 6.99
C ASN A 34 0.37 -6.10 5.59
N SER A 35 1.44 -5.93 4.81
CA SER A 35 1.42 -5.04 3.64
C SER A 35 2.60 -5.30 2.68
N THR A 36 2.72 -4.61 1.53
CA THR A 36 3.69 -4.93 0.45
C THR A 36 4.38 -3.76 -0.29
N LEU A 37 5.73 -3.68 -0.37
CA LEU A 37 6.49 -2.64 -1.15
C LEU A 37 6.07 -2.51 -2.60
N GLY A 38 5.60 -3.59 -3.20
CA GLY A 38 5.48 -3.68 -4.66
C GLY A 38 4.26 -2.98 -5.27
N LYS A 39 3.63 -2.02 -4.59
CA LYS A 39 2.44 -1.31 -5.12
C LYS A 39 2.61 0.21 -5.14
N ALA A 40 2.01 0.98 -4.23
CA ALA A 40 2.12 2.46 -4.23
C ALA A 40 3.58 2.93 -4.15
N LEU A 41 4.40 2.09 -3.51
CA LEU A 41 5.82 2.30 -3.28
C LEU A 41 6.69 1.59 -4.33
N GLU A 42 6.17 1.45 -5.57
CA GLU A 42 6.57 0.63 -6.72
C GLU A 42 8.08 0.61 -7.11
N GLY A 43 8.94 1.37 -6.42
CA GLY A 43 10.39 1.28 -6.53
C GLY A 43 11.03 0.15 -5.71
N ALA A 44 10.24 -0.67 -4.98
CA ALA A 44 10.79 -1.67 -4.09
C ALA A 44 9.99 -2.99 -4.06
N ALA A 45 10.68 -4.13 -4.01
CA ALA A 45 10.08 -5.45 -3.87
C ALA A 45 9.81 -5.80 -2.39
N GLY A 46 8.68 -6.46 -2.06
CA GLY A 46 8.50 -7.17 -0.79
C GLY A 46 7.18 -7.05 0.03
N GLY A 47 7.06 -7.71 1.21
CA GLY A 47 6.10 -7.44 2.33
C GLY A 47 6.60 -6.95 3.74
N TYR A 48 5.75 -6.24 4.52
CA TYR A 48 6.00 -5.84 5.92
C TYR A 48 4.97 -6.40 6.86
N THR A 49 5.38 -6.55 8.12
CA THR A 49 4.50 -6.73 9.25
C THR A 49 4.85 -5.73 10.34
N VAL A 50 3.84 -5.01 10.83
CA VAL A 50 3.91 -4.10 11.98
C VAL A 50 2.99 -4.66 13.06
N GLY A 51 3.44 -4.60 14.30
CA GLY A 51 2.68 -5.05 15.46
C GLY A 51 3.49 -4.93 16.75
N PRO A 52 3.01 -5.50 17.86
CA PRO A 52 3.71 -5.46 19.14
C PRO A 52 5.10 -6.08 19.06
N LYS A 53 6.08 -5.51 19.78
CA LYS A 53 7.45 -6.02 19.82
C LYS A 53 7.56 -7.54 20.07
N PRO A 54 6.84 -8.15 21.02
CA PRO A 54 6.91 -9.60 21.24
C PRO A 54 6.50 -10.43 20.01
N LEU A 55 5.53 -9.96 19.23
CA LEU A 55 5.11 -10.60 17.98
C LEU A 55 6.23 -10.52 16.94
N ILE A 56 6.84 -9.35 16.77
CA ILE A 56 7.91 -9.14 15.81
C ILE A 56 9.14 -10.00 16.17
N ASP A 57 9.52 -10.03 17.44
CA ASP A 57 10.62 -10.86 17.94
C ASP A 57 10.32 -12.36 17.69
N LEU A 58 9.09 -12.80 17.92
CA LEU A 58 8.66 -14.18 17.61
C LEU A 58 8.74 -14.48 16.11
N LEU A 59 8.22 -13.59 15.26
CA LEU A 59 8.23 -13.78 13.81
C LEU A 59 9.67 -13.86 13.27
N ARG A 60 10.60 -13.05 13.79
CA ARG A 60 12.02 -13.10 13.40
C ARG A 60 12.68 -14.44 13.75
N GLN A 61 12.19 -15.14 14.77
CA GLN A 61 12.72 -16.44 15.20
C GLN A 61 11.99 -17.64 14.60
N ARG A 62 10.77 -17.48 14.08
CA ARG A 62 9.90 -18.60 13.67
C ARG A 62 9.41 -18.54 12.23
N SER A 63 9.41 -17.36 11.61
CA SER A 63 8.91 -17.19 10.24
C SER A 63 9.87 -17.82 9.25
N ARG A 64 9.46 -18.92 8.61
CA ARG A 64 10.25 -19.59 7.57
C ARG A 64 10.63 -18.62 6.42
N PRO A 65 9.72 -17.78 5.89
CA PRO A 65 10.09 -16.79 4.89
C PRO A 65 11.15 -15.78 5.35
N TYR A 66 11.22 -15.46 6.64
CA TYR A 66 12.24 -14.55 7.18
C TYR A 66 13.58 -15.27 7.41
N LEU A 67 13.55 -16.49 7.95
CA LEU A 67 14.73 -17.25 8.32
C LEU A 67 15.49 -17.84 7.12
N PHE A 68 14.78 -18.20 6.06
CA PHE A 68 15.34 -18.94 4.93
C PHE A 68 15.34 -18.13 3.62
N SER A 69 15.14 -16.81 3.70
CA SER A 69 15.23 -15.90 2.56
C SER A 69 16.33 -14.89 2.76
N ASN A 70 16.86 -14.38 1.65
CA ASN A 70 17.81 -13.28 1.69
C ASN A 70 17.11 -11.99 2.13
N SER A 71 17.85 -11.16 2.86
CA SER A 71 17.42 -9.80 3.17
C SER A 71 17.28 -8.97 1.89
N LEU A 72 16.48 -7.91 1.97
CA LEU A 72 16.35 -6.98 0.86
C LEU A 72 17.68 -6.36 0.44
N PRO A 73 17.89 -6.13 -0.87
CA PRO A 73 19.00 -5.31 -1.33
C PRO A 73 18.94 -3.90 -0.70
N PRO A 74 20.07 -3.32 -0.26
CA PRO A 74 20.09 -1.98 0.33
C PRO A 74 19.40 -0.88 -0.49
N PRO A 75 19.50 -0.84 -1.84
CA PRO A 75 18.78 0.16 -2.64
C PRO A 75 17.26 0.06 -2.50
N VAL A 76 16.72 -1.16 -2.38
CA VAL A 76 15.28 -1.41 -2.22
C VAL A 76 14.78 -0.84 -0.89
N VAL A 77 15.55 -1.04 0.19
CA VAL A 77 15.25 -0.47 1.50
C VAL A 77 15.36 1.06 1.49
N GLY A 78 16.39 1.60 0.86
CA GLY A 78 16.59 3.06 0.75
C GLY A 78 15.44 3.77 0.01
N CYS A 79 15.02 3.24 -1.15
CA CYS A 79 13.87 3.76 -1.89
C CYS A 79 12.58 3.69 -1.08
N ALA A 80 12.34 2.56 -0.40
CA ALA A 80 11.18 2.36 0.44
C ALA A 80 11.11 3.37 1.59
N THR A 81 12.22 3.55 2.32
CA THR A 81 12.31 4.52 3.42
C THR A 81 11.99 5.92 2.90
N ARG A 82 12.62 6.34 1.79
CA ARG A 82 12.41 7.67 1.24
C ARG A 82 10.97 7.89 0.78
N ALA A 83 10.36 6.87 0.17
CA ALA A 83 8.98 6.99 -0.29
C ALA A 83 7.99 7.09 0.88
N VAL A 84 8.22 6.36 1.98
CA VAL A 84 7.44 6.53 3.23
C VAL A 84 7.63 7.94 3.81
N GLU A 85 8.86 8.46 3.85
CA GLU A 85 9.10 9.84 4.32
C GLU A 85 8.32 10.88 3.51
N LEU A 86 8.28 10.73 2.18
CA LEU A 86 7.52 11.64 1.31
C LEU A 86 6.02 11.58 1.58
N LEU A 87 5.46 10.39 1.78
CA LEU A 87 4.04 10.19 2.09
C LEU A 87 3.68 10.74 3.48
N LEU A 88 4.57 10.63 4.47
CA LEU A 88 4.34 11.19 5.80
C LEU A 88 4.52 12.71 5.84
N ALA A 89 5.35 13.27 4.97
CA ALA A 89 5.61 14.70 4.95
C ALA A 89 4.46 15.53 4.36
N SER A 90 3.66 14.96 3.45
CA SER A 90 2.57 15.68 2.80
C SER A 90 1.52 14.74 2.22
N ASN A 91 0.27 15.22 2.18
CA ASN A 91 -0.82 14.49 1.53
C ASN A 91 -0.99 14.83 0.04
N GLU A 92 -0.11 15.66 -0.53
CA GLU A 92 -0.22 16.19 -1.89
C GLU A 92 -0.24 15.07 -2.96
N ILE A 93 0.59 14.04 -2.76
CA ILE A 93 0.66 12.90 -3.68
C ILE A 93 -0.66 12.13 -3.67
N ALA A 94 -1.21 11.83 -2.48
CA ALA A 94 -2.47 11.12 -2.34
C ALA A 94 -3.66 11.93 -2.90
N GLN A 95 -3.70 13.24 -2.61
CA GLN A 95 -4.70 14.16 -3.16
C GLN A 95 -4.63 14.20 -4.69
N SER A 96 -3.42 14.31 -5.27
CA SER A 96 -3.23 14.31 -6.73
C SER A 96 -3.73 13.02 -7.38
N VAL A 97 -3.52 11.87 -6.73
CA VAL A 97 -4.05 10.58 -7.20
C VAL A 97 -5.58 10.60 -7.16
N GLY A 98 -6.19 11.04 -6.06
CA GLY A 98 -7.64 11.20 -5.93
C GLY A 98 -8.25 12.09 -7.02
N ASP A 99 -7.67 13.26 -7.25
CA ASP A 99 -8.12 14.22 -8.26
C ASP A 99 -8.05 13.63 -9.68
N LYS A 100 -6.95 12.94 -10.00
CA LYS A 100 -6.76 12.28 -11.31
C LYS A 100 -7.74 11.12 -11.48
N THR A 101 -7.95 10.31 -10.45
CA THR A 101 -8.94 9.23 -10.44
C THR A 101 -10.34 9.76 -10.71
N MET A 102 -10.76 10.82 -10.01
CA MET A 102 -12.07 11.44 -10.22
C MET A 102 -12.22 12.02 -11.62
N ARG A 103 -11.19 12.73 -12.10
CA ARG A 103 -11.18 13.26 -13.48
C ARG A 103 -11.31 12.15 -14.52
N PHE A 104 -10.59 11.03 -14.36
CA PHE A 104 -10.65 9.90 -15.27
C PHE A 104 -12.05 9.25 -15.27
N ARG A 105 -12.59 8.96 -14.08
CA ARG A 105 -13.92 8.37 -13.92
C ARG A 105 -14.99 9.23 -14.59
N ASN A 106 -15.01 10.53 -14.29
CA ASN A 106 -15.98 11.46 -14.88
C ASN A 106 -15.91 11.49 -16.40
N LYS A 107 -14.70 11.57 -16.97
CA LYS A 107 -14.51 11.61 -18.43
C LYS A 107 -14.94 10.32 -19.12
N MET A 108 -14.67 9.17 -18.51
CA MET A 108 -15.09 7.89 -19.08
C MET A 108 -16.60 7.69 -19.00
N THR A 109 -17.23 8.10 -17.89
CA THR A 109 -18.69 8.06 -17.74
C THR A 109 -19.38 9.02 -18.71
N GLU A 110 -18.87 10.25 -18.89
CA GLU A 110 -19.34 11.20 -19.91
C GLU A 110 -19.24 10.62 -21.33
N ALA A 111 -18.21 9.82 -21.61
CA ALA A 111 -18.02 9.14 -22.89
C ALA A 111 -18.90 7.88 -23.06
N GLY A 112 -19.74 7.53 -22.08
CA GLY A 112 -20.66 6.40 -22.14
C GLY A 112 -20.09 5.06 -21.65
N PHE A 113 -18.88 5.03 -21.10
CA PHE A 113 -18.32 3.82 -20.52
C PHE A 113 -18.87 3.56 -19.11
N THR A 114 -19.08 2.28 -18.81
CA THR A 114 -19.41 1.84 -17.46
C THR A 114 -18.13 1.62 -16.67
N ILE A 115 -17.94 2.37 -15.59
CA ILE A 115 -16.82 2.19 -14.66
C ILE A 115 -17.31 1.52 -13.38
N SER A 116 -16.64 0.46 -12.95
CA SER A 116 -16.98 -0.27 -11.72
C SER A 116 -16.24 0.27 -10.48
N GLY A 117 -16.81 0.00 -9.31
CA GLY A 117 -16.30 0.46 -8.01
C GLY A 117 -16.41 1.97 -7.78
N SER A 118 -16.33 2.39 -6.53
CA SER A 118 -16.28 3.79 -6.11
C SER A 118 -15.24 3.97 -5.00
N ASP A 119 -14.80 5.21 -4.79
CA ASP A 119 -14.01 5.59 -3.61
C ASP A 119 -12.65 4.89 -3.48
N HIS A 120 -12.06 4.49 -4.61
CA HIS A 120 -10.69 3.95 -4.69
C HIS A 120 -10.02 4.29 -6.03
N PRO A 121 -8.67 4.37 -6.08
CA PRO A 121 -7.93 4.83 -7.27
C PRO A 121 -8.03 3.91 -8.49
N ILE A 122 -8.30 2.62 -8.30
CA ILE A 122 -8.48 1.65 -9.39
C ILE A 122 -9.79 1.98 -10.16
N CYS A 123 -9.75 2.04 -11.48
CA CYS A 123 -10.91 2.40 -12.32
C CYS A 123 -11.18 1.33 -13.40
N PRO A 124 -11.82 0.19 -13.08
CA PRO A 124 -12.13 -0.84 -14.06
C PRO A 124 -13.16 -0.36 -15.08
N VAL A 125 -12.79 -0.36 -16.36
CA VAL A 125 -13.69 -0.05 -17.48
C VAL A 125 -14.35 -1.33 -17.95
N MET A 126 -15.68 -1.39 -17.92
CA MET A 126 -16.44 -2.56 -18.32
C MET A 126 -16.68 -2.52 -19.83
N LEU A 127 -16.11 -3.49 -20.55
CA LEU A 127 -16.24 -3.62 -22.01
C LEU A 127 -17.43 -4.51 -22.44
N GLY A 128 -18.07 -5.21 -21.50
CA GLY A 128 -19.16 -6.13 -21.80
C GLY A 128 -18.65 -7.49 -22.26
N ASP A 129 -19.14 -7.97 -23.41
CA ASP A 129 -18.82 -9.30 -23.93
C ASP A 129 -17.36 -9.40 -24.39
N ALA A 130 -16.68 -10.48 -24.02
CA ALA A 130 -15.25 -10.69 -24.27
C ALA A 130 -14.92 -10.79 -25.77
N SER A 131 -15.92 -11.03 -26.63
CA SER A 131 -15.78 -11.02 -28.09
C SER A 131 -15.38 -9.65 -28.67
N LEU A 132 -15.52 -8.56 -27.90
CA LEU A 132 -15.16 -7.20 -28.30
C LEU A 132 -13.74 -6.78 -27.87
N SER A 133 -13.02 -7.60 -27.10
CA SER A 133 -11.68 -7.28 -26.57
C SER A 133 -10.51 -7.91 -27.33
N ASP A 134 -10.79 -8.83 -28.27
CA ASP A 134 -9.78 -9.44 -29.15
C ASP A 134 -9.72 -8.68 -30.48
N GLY A 135 -9.02 -7.54 -30.48
CA GLY A 135 -8.73 -6.73 -31.67
C GLY A 135 -7.26 -6.35 -31.75
#